data_AF-A0A919SNA8-F1
#
_entry.id   AF-A0A919SNA8-F1
#
_cell.length_a   1.000
_cell.length_b   1.000
_cell.length_c   1.000
_cell.angle_alpha   90.00
_cell.angle_beta   90.00
_cell.angle_gamma   90.00
#
_symmetry.space_group_name_H-M   'P 1'
#
loop_
_entity.id
_entity.type
_entity.pdbx_description
1 polymer ?
#
loop_
_entity_poly.entity_id
_entity_poly.type
_entity_poly.pdbx_seq_one_letter_code
_entity_poly.pdbx_strand_id
1 'polypeptide(L)'
;MTTSRISLTGPDSHTLVRQPGVGIVIIGPALPGSRRPDLVVSAADTIDWSVFDPFTVPAGYPWPRVFRYEGDDTGFLTWAARRPIETFTWQPHAPLTADASAAQLSRLSVILRNGPLTIVLPADCHYFSAAGDLSLLTVTTPGDCPPLGFFPDTQPSGPPVALPPLPGLAYARSVDVTVPPLRQPFDCASLLQFPGLTRVALSGSLTNLSALASLRHLEMLELRYCPDLSDLPPLDTWTLSHLLLFNADDTTGKRLRASGVPSLSISQPRKPPWFRTEYGLPFSAWTPRKAKAATKAYRSAASAIGKATTAADAEEAVRAFVRVINALPDVETTEREDAGEAVALLTTGTPYAQAAEAWFDAERDF
;
A
#
# COMPACT_ATOMS: atom_id res chain seq x y z
N MET A 1 -24.57 13.70 16.67
CA MET A 1 -23.13 13.88 16.94
C MET A 1 -22.99 14.42 18.35
N THR A 2 -21.97 14.01 19.09
CA THR A 2 -21.76 14.44 20.47
C THR A 2 -20.41 15.12 20.58
N THR A 3 -20.40 16.31 21.18
CA THR A 3 -19.19 17.12 21.34
C THR A 3 -18.79 17.13 22.81
N SER A 4 -17.50 16.90 23.10
CA SER A 4 -16.96 16.89 24.46
C SER A 4 -15.65 17.66 24.51
N ARG A 5 -15.43 18.42 25.59
CA ARG A 5 -14.11 19.01 25.88
C ARG A 5 -13.24 17.95 26.55
N ILE A 6 -12.00 17.83 26.11
CA ILE A 6 -11.01 16.90 26.64
C ILE A 6 -9.68 17.61 26.91
N SER A 7 -8.92 17.10 27.87
CA SER A 7 -7.68 17.70 28.34
C SER A 7 -6.44 17.03 27.76
N LEU A 8 -6.34 16.96 26.42
CA LEU A 8 -5.34 16.14 25.74
C LEU A 8 -3.88 16.57 25.98
N THR A 9 -3.59 17.88 25.88
CA THR A 9 -2.24 18.46 26.12
C THR A 9 -2.25 19.50 27.25
N GLY A 10 -3.38 19.63 27.95
CA GLY A 10 -3.65 20.64 28.96
C GLY A 10 -5.16 20.78 29.21
N PRO A 11 -5.58 21.48 30.28
CA PRO A 11 -6.98 21.56 30.69
C PRO A 11 -7.90 22.04 29.56
N ASP A 12 -8.92 21.24 29.23
CA ASP A 12 -9.89 21.50 28.17
C ASP A 12 -9.24 21.95 26.84
N SER A 13 -8.04 21.48 26.53
CA SER A 13 -7.28 21.95 25.36
C SER A 13 -7.95 21.63 24.02
N HIS A 14 -8.77 20.58 23.96
CA HIS A 14 -9.31 20.05 22.70
C HIS A 14 -10.82 19.82 22.74
N THR A 15 -11.41 19.80 21.55
CA THR A 15 -12.81 19.42 21.34
C THR A 15 -12.86 18.11 20.56
N LEU A 16 -13.43 17.09 21.17
CA LEU A 16 -13.67 15.79 20.55
C LEU A 16 -15.10 15.74 20.00
N VAL A 17 -15.23 15.43 18.71
CA VAL A 17 -16.54 15.22 18.05
C VAL A 17 -16.75 13.74 17.75
N ARG A 18 -17.79 13.15 18.33
CA ARG A 18 -18.15 11.74 18.14
C ARG A 18 -19.36 11.59 17.23
N GLN A 19 -19.25 10.68 16.27
CA GLN A 19 -20.34 10.33 15.35
C GLN A 19 -20.81 8.89 15.64
N PRO A 20 -22.12 8.61 15.62
CA PRO A 20 -22.63 7.25 15.76
C PRO A 20 -22.00 6.30 14.73
N GLY A 21 -21.58 5.12 15.17
CA GLY A 21 -20.96 4.10 14.30
C GLY A 21 -19.49 4.34 13.96
N VAL A 22 -18.91 5.51 14.27
CA VAL A 22 -17.49 5.82 14.03
C VAL A 22 -16.67 5.44 15.25
N GLY A 23 -15.77 4.46 15.11
CA GLY A 23 -14.91 3.93 16.18
C GLY A 23 -13.44 4.35 16.12
N ILE A 24 -13.11 5.28 15.22
CA ILE A 24 -11.74 5.74 14.94
C ILE A 24 -11.52 7.17 15.43
N VAL A 25 -10.31 7.45 15.93
CA VAL A 25 -9.81 8.80 16.17
C VAL A 25 -8.45 8.98 15.50
N ILE A 26 -8.27 10.11 14.83
CA ILE A 26 -7.02 10.53 14.19
C ILE A 26 -6.40 11.67 15.00
N ILE A 27 -5.16 11.48 15.44
CA ILE A 27 -4.40 12.41 16.28
C ILE A 27 -3.08 12.73 15.58
N GLY A 28 -2.69 14.00 15.49
CA GLY A 28 -1.40 14.39 14.92
C GLY A 28 -1.34 15.83 14.42
N PRO A 29 -0.29 16.22 13.69
CA PRO A 29 -0.11 17.56 13.18
C PRO A 29 -1.12 17.90 12.07
N ALA A 30 -1.50 19.18 11.99
CA ALA A 30 -2.26 19.70 10.86
C ALA A 30 -1.29 20.06 9.71
N LEU A 31 -1.06 19.10 8.82
CA LEU A 31 -0.18 19.30 7.66
C LEU A 31 -0.94 19.89 6.45
N PRO A 32 -0.34 20.84 5.71
CA PRO A 32 -0.91 21.35 4.46
C PRO A 32 -1.18 20.23 3.45
N GLY A 33 -2.31 20.30 2.73
CA GLY A 33 -2.68 19.32 1.71
C GLY A 33 -3.16 17.96 2.24
N SER A 34 -3.10 17.73 3.55
CA SER A 34 -3.58 16.49 4.19
C SER A 34 -4.93 16.67 4.86
N ARG A 35 -5.67 15.57 5.06
CA ARG A 35 -6.88 15.60 5.88
C ARG A 35 -6.52 16.05 7.30
N ARG A 36 -7.18 17.10 7.79
CA ARG A 36 -7.00 17.57 9.17
C ARG A 36 -7.35 16.44 10.17
N PRO A 37 -6.47 16.13 11.15
CA PRO A 37 -6.77 15.19 12.23
C PRO A 37 -8.00 15.59 13.06
N ASP A 38 -8.61 14.62 13.73
CA ASP A 38 -9.73 14.87 14.64
C ASP A 38 -9.25 15.64 15.88
N LEU A 39 -8.01 15.36 16.33
CA LEU A 39 -7.33 16.04 17.42
C LEU A 39 -5.95 16.51 16.92
N VAL A 40 -5.74 17.83 16.87
CA VAL A 40 -4.51 18.41 16.33
C VAL A 40 -3.49 18.64 17.45
N VAL A 41 -2.35 17.97 17.37
CA VAL A 41 -1.22 18.10 18.28
C VAL A 41 0.08 18.29 17.50
N SER A 42 1.11 18.84 18.11
CA SER A 42 2.46 18.80 17.55
C SER A 42 3.04 17.37 17.67
N ALA A 43 4.02 17.03 16.84
CA ALA A 43 4.66 15.71 16.91
C ALA A 43 5.32 15.43 18.26
N ALA A 44 5.85 16.47 18.92
CA ALA A 44 6.56 16.37 20.19
C ALA A 44 5.66 16.59 21.43
N ASP A 45 4.36 16.84 21.24
CA ASP A 45 3.45 17.07 22.37
C ASP A 45 3.30 15.80 23.21
N THR A 46 3.40 15.93 24.53
CA THR A 46 3.01 14.89 25.47
C THR A 46 1.48 14.79 25.53
N ILE A 47 0.95 13.57 25.45
CA ILE A 47 -0.49 13.32 25.37
C ILE A 47 -0.98 12.65 26.66
N ASP A 48 -2.02 13.22 27.27
CA ASP A 48 -2.80 12.51 28.28
C ASP A 48 -3.78 11.55 27.60
N TRP A 49 -3.40 10.27 27.51
CA TRP A 49 -4.24 9.23 26.90
C TRP A 49 -5.45 8.84 27.75
N SER A 50 -5.45 9.12 29.06
CA SER A 50 -6.55 8.78 29.97
C SER A 50 -7.83 9.56 29.68
N VAL A 51 -7.74 10.64 28.90
CA VAL A 51 -8.91 11.40 28.43
C VAL A 51 -9.91 10.55 27.65
N PHE A 52 -9.49 9.39 27.15
CA PHE A 52 -10.36 8.47 26.42
C PHE A 52 -11.07 7.43 27.32
N ASP A 53 -10.68 7.29 28.58
CA ASP A 53 -11.24 6.30 29.52
C ASP A 53 -12.76 6.40 29.73
N PRO A 54 -13.37 7.60 29.80
CA PRO A 54 -14.81 7.72 30.02
C PRO A 54 -15.67 7.29 28.82
N PHE A 55 -15.07 7.06 27.64
CA PHE A 55 -15.84 6.84 26.43
C PHE A 55 -16.01 5.35 26.12
N THR A 56 -17.27 4.95 25.94
CA THR A 56 -17.65 3.60 25.51
C THR A 56 -18.61 3.66 24.33
N VAL A 57 -18.71 2.56 23.58
CA VAL A 57 -19.81 2.32 22.65
C VAL A 57 -21.04 1.80 23.42
N PRO A 58 -22.26 1.85 22.86
CA PRO A 58 -23.47 1.36 23.54
C PRO A 58 -23.40 -0.09 24.05
N ALA A 59 -22.60 -0.94 23.39
CA ALA A 59 -22.35 -2.32 23.81
C ALA A 59 -21.38 -2.46 25.00
N GLY A 60 -20.93 -1.35 25.60
CA GLY A 60 -20.05 -1.34 26.78
C GLY A 60 -18.55 -1.42 26.48
N TYR A 61 -18.14 -1.62 25.23
CA TYR A 61 -16.72 -1.66 24.87
C TYR A 61 -16.06 -0.27 24.91
N PRO A 62 -14.76 -0.19 25.22
CA PRO A 62 -14.02 1.07 25.16
C PRO A 62 -14.07 1.70 23.77
N TRP A 63 -14.25 3.01 23.74
CA TRP A 63 -14.15 3.85 22.55
C TRP A 63 -13.02 4.85 22.76
N PRO A 64 -12.19 5.19 21.74
CA PRO A 64 -12.12 4.61 20.40
C PRO A 64 -11.59 3.17 20.40
N ARG A 65 -11.94 2.41 19.35
CA ARG A 65 -11.38 1.08 19.08
C ARG A 65 -10.16 1.13 18.17
N VAL A 66 -10.12 2.15 17.31
CA VAL A 66 -9.09 2.34 16.28
C VAL A 66 -8.43 3.70 16.47
N PHE A 67 -7.10 3.73 16.42
CA PHE A 67 -6.30 4.94 16.50
C PHE A 67 -5.42 5.09 15.26
N ARG A 68 -5.32 6.32 14.76
CA ARG A 68 -4.22 6.75 13.89
C ARG A 68 -3.51 7.90 14.59
N TYR A 69 -2.26 7.69 14.94
CA TYR A 69 -1.45 8.65 15.66
C TYR A 69 -0.18 8.99 14.89
N GLU A 70 0.04 10.26 14.64
CA GLU A 70 1.27 10.80 14.09
C GLU A 70 1.92 11.71 15.14
N GLY A 71 3.07 11.27 15.67
CA GLY A 71 3.79 11.93 16.76
C GLY A 71 4.66 10.96 17.57
N ASP A 72 5.39 11.51 18.53
CA ASP A 72 6.49 10.84 19.24
C ASP A 72 6.14 10.37 20.66
N ASP A 73 4.96 10.73 21.19
CA ASP A 73 4.52 10.32 22.52
C ASP A 73 4.20 8.81 22.56
N THR A 74 4.94 8.06 23.37
CA THR A 74 4.75 6.62 23.54
C THR A 74 3.84 6.27 24.72
N GLY A 75 3.20 7.26 25.36
CA GLY A 75 2.37 7.08 26.55
C GLY A 75 1.18 6.14 26.31
N PHE A 76 0.71 6.03 25.07
CA PHE A 76 -0.36 5.12 24.69
C PHE A 76 -0.02 3.65 24.96
N LEU A 77 1.27 3.27 24.95
CA LEU A 77 1.70 1.89 25.22
C LEU A 77 1.42 1.49 26.66
N THR A 78 1.81 2.36 27.61
CA THR A 78 1.51 2.18 29.03
C THR A 78 0.01 2.23 29.30
N TRP A 79 -0.70 3.14 28.65
CA TRP A 79 -2.16 3.25 28.77
C TRP A 79 -2.87 2.00 28.24
N ALA A 80 -2.46 1.49 27.08
CA ALA A 80 -3.01 0.29 26.46
C ALA A 80 -2.75 -0.99 27.27
N ALA A 81 -1.84 -0.99 28.24
CA ALA A 81 -1.67 -2.14 29.13
C ALA A 81 -2.90 -2.42 30.00
N ARG A 82 -3.74 -1.41 30.23
CA ARG A 82 -4.96 -1.51 31.05
C ARG A 82 -6.25 -1.48 30.24
N ARG A 83 -6.15 -1.30 28.92
CA ARG A 83 -7.29 -1.05 28.05
C ARG A 83 -7.04 -1.63 26.66
N PRO A 84 -7.85 -2.60 26.20
CA PRO A 84 -7.66 -3.19 24.87
C PRO A 84 -7.92 -2.17 23.76
N ILE A 85 -7.10 -2.24 22.71
CA ILE A 85 -7.23 -1.47 21.47
C ILE A 85 -7.23 -2.46 20.30
N GLU A 86 -8.20 -2.31 19.41
CA GLU A 86 -8.35 -3.21 18.26
C GLU A 86 -7.31 -2.93 17.18
N THR A 87 -7.03 -1.66 16.89
CA THR A 87 -6.01 -1.29 15.91
C THR A 87 -5.37 0.03 16.28
N PHE A 88 -4.03 0.05 16.26
CA PHE A 88 -3.25 1.25 16.43
C PHE A 88 -2.30 1.42 15.24
N THR A 89 -2.47 2.49 14.48
CA THR A 89 -1.51 2.91 13.45
C THR A 89 -0.71 4.08 13.98
N TRP A 90 0.61 3.96 13.96
CA TRP A 90 1.54 4.92 14.53
C TRP A 90 2.58 5.38 13.51
N GLN A 91 2.79 6.69 13.40
CA GLN A 91 3.84 7.31 12.59
C GLN A 91 4.71 8.19 13.48
N PRO A 92 5.84 7.68 13.98
CA PRO A 92 6.81 8.49 14.71
C PRO A 92 7.59 9.43 13.78
N HIS A 93 8.02 10.57 14.31
CA HIS A 93 8.82 11.58 13.62
C HIS A 93 10.28 11.57 14.06
N ALA A 94 10.54 11.29 15.33
CA ALA A 94 11.87 11.21 15.89
C ALA A 94 12.41 9.77 15.98
N PRO A 95 13.74 9.59 16.12
CA PRO A 95 14.32 8.32 16.55
C PRO A 95 13.74 7.89 17.92
N LEU A 96 13.17 6.67 18.01
CA LEU A 96 12.50 6.21 19.23
C LEU A 96 12.80 4.75 19.58
N THR A 97 12.76 4.47 20.88
CA THR A 97 12.69 3.11 21.42
C THR A 97 11.38 2.94 22.17
N ALA A 98 10.64 1.89 21.87
CA ALA A 98 9.32 1.62 22.41
C ALA A 98 9.22 0.17 22.90
N ASP A 99 8.58 -0.01 24.05
CA ASP A 99 8.23 -1.34 24.56
C ASP A 99 6.70 -1.46 24.62
N ALA A 100 6.15 -2.25 23.70
CA ALA A 100 4.72 -2.55 23.63
C ALA A 100 4.37 -3.91 24.25
N SER A 101 5.31 -4.61 24.89
CA SER A 101 5.13 -5.99 25.37
C SER A 101 3.92 -6.15 26.30
N ALA A 102 3.65 -5.15 27.16
CA ALA A 102 2.51 -5.13 28.07
C ALA A 102 1.24 -4.53 27.46
N ALA A 103 1.32 -3.91 26.27
CA ALA A 103 0.19 -3.21 25.66
C ALA A 103 -0.82 -4.20 25.06
N GLN A 104 -2.11 -3.99 25.30
CA GLN A 104 -3.18 -4.83 24.75
C GLN A 104 -3.60 -4.32 23.35
N LEU A 105 -2.71 -4.46 22.36
CA LEU A 105 -2.96 -4.06 20.97
C LEU A 105 -3.20 -5.28 20.09
N SER A 106 -4.43 -5.46 19.61
CA SER A 106 -4.75 -6.57 18.70
C SER A 106 -4.02 -6.44 17.36
N ARG A 107 -3.93 -5.21 16.82
CA ARG A 107 -3.16 -4.91 15.61
C ARG A 107 -2.32 -3.66 15.81
N LEU A 108 -1.03 -3.75 15.48
CA LEU A 108 -0.10 -2.63 15.50
C LEU A 108 0.45 -2.39 14.09
N SER A 109 0.35 -1.17 13.59
CA SER A 109 0.93 -0.76 12.31
C SER A 109 1.85 0.43 12.52
N VAL A 110 3.07 0.37 12.00
CA VAL A 110 4.03 1.49 12.06
C VAL A 110 4.30 2.04 10.66
N ILE A 111 4.38 3.35 10.53
CA ILE A 111 4.74 4.05 9.28
C ILE A 111 6.06 4.77 9.51
N LEU A 112 7.10 4.35 8.79
CA LEU A 112 8.48 4.79 8.98
C LEU A 112 8.86 5.75 7.85
N ARG A 113 9.12 7.01 8.19
CA ARG A 113 9.43 8.08 7.22
C ARG A 113 10.63 8.93 7.61
N ASN A 114 10.78 9.22 8.90
CA ASN A 114 11.64 10.30 9.38
C ASN A 114 12.77 9.81 10.31
N GLY A 115 12.48 8.84 11.20
CA GLY A 115 13.43 8.37 12.20
C GLY A 115 13.35 6.86 12.44
N PRO A 116 14.46 6.26 12.91
CA PRO A 116 14.50 4.85 13.26
C PRO A 116 13.62 4.53 14.47
N LEU A 117 12.96 3.38 14.41
CA LEU A 117 12.13 2.84 15.49
C LEU A 117 12.70 1.51 15.95
N THR A 118 13.08 1.41 17.22
CA THR A 118 13.31 0.14 17.90
C THR A 118 12.08 -0.21 18.73
N ILE A 119 11.45 -1.36 18.47
CA ILE A 119 10.19 -1.73 19.15
C ILE A 119 10.14 -3.19 19.61
N VAL A 120 9.71 -3.40 20.85
CA VAL A 120 9.24 -4.71 21.33
C VAL A 120 7.74 -4.81 21.06
N LEU A 121 7.31 -5.84 20.32
CA LEU A 121 5.91 -6.03 19.96
C LEU A 121 5.05 -6.43 21.18
N PRO A 122 3.72 -6.19 21.13
CA PRO A 122 2.79 -6.77 22.08
C PRO A 122 2.87 -8.28 22.13
N ALA A 123 2.75 -8.87 23.34
CA ALA A 123 2.79 -10.31 23.53
C ALA A 123 1.65 -11.04 22.78
N ASP A 124 0.44 -10.48 22.82
CA ASP A 124 -0.76 -11.06 22.19
C ASP A 124 -1.19 -10.28 20.93
N CYS A 125 -0.21 -9.89 20.10
CA CYS A 125 -0.48 -9.21 18.84
C CYS A 125 -1.05 -10.20 17.82
N HIS A 126 -2.18 -9.87 17.17
CA HIS A 126 -2.74 -10.71 16.09
C HIS A 126 -2.24 -10.32 14.71
N TYR A 127 -1.68 -9.12 14.55
CA TYR A 127 -1.11 -8.65 13.29
C TYR A 127 -0.17 -7.47 13.53
N PHE A 128 1.06 -7.58 13.04
CA PHE A 128 1.98 -6.44 12.98
C PHE A 128 2.20 -6.04 11.52
N SER A 129 2.26 -4.73 11.26
CA SER A 129 2.72 -4.26 9.95
C SER A 129 3.65 -3.06 10.03
N ALA A 130 4.52 -2.95 9.05
CA ALA A 130 5.40 -1.81 8.85
C ALA A 130 5.30 -1.31 7.41
N ALA A 131 5.25 0.01 7.25
CA ALA A 131 5.20 0.68 5.96
C ALA A 131 6.28 1.77 5.87
N GLY A 132 6.68 2.14 4.65
CA GLY A 132 7.63 3.21 4.41
C GLY A 132 9.08 2.71 4.25
N ASP A 133 10.05 3.46 4.79
CA ASP A 133 11.46 3.04 4.79
C ASP A 133 11.68 2.00 5.89
N LEU A 134 11.63 0.73 5.50
CA LEU A 134 11.76 -0.39 6.44
C LEU A 134 13.16 -0.50 7.05
N SER A 135 14.19 0.11 6.45
CA SER A 135 15.55 0.10 7.02
C SER A 135 15.64 0.81 8.37
N LEU A 136 14.64 1.63 8.68
CA LEU A 136 14.46 2.33 9.95
C LEU A 136 13.91 1.42 11.06
N LEU A 137 13.50 0.18 10.77
CA LEU A 137 12.88 -0.71 11.74
C LEU A 137 13.89 -1.64 12.42
N THR A 138 13.90 -1.62 13.75
CA THR A 138 14.41 -2.72 14.58
C THR A 138 13.26 -3.24 15.43
N VAL A 139 13.03 -4.55 15.43
CA VAL A 139 11.84 -5.13 16.07
C VAL A 139 12.14 -6.48 16.69
N THR A 140 11.55 -6.75 17.85
CA THR A 140 11.62 -8.02 18.58
C THR A 140 10.23 -8.43 19.08
N THR A 141 9.98 -9.74 19.18
CA THR A 141 8.74 -10.27 19.77
C THR A 141 9.04 -10.90 21.15
N PRO A 142 8.25 -10.60 22.20
CA PRO A 142 8.42 -11.24 23.50
C PRO A 142 7.76 -12.63 23.59
N GLY A 143 6.91 -12.96 22.60
CA GLY A 143 6.20 -14.23 22.49
C GLY A 143 6.12 -14.71 21.04
N ASP A 144 5.03 -15.38 20.68
CA ASP A 144 4.81 -15.87 19.32
C ASP A 144 4.86 -14.72 18.30
N CYS A 145 5.48 -14.99 17.14
CA CYS A 145 5.54 -14.00 16.08
C CYS A 145 4.14 -13.86 15.43
N PRO A 146 3.54 -12.66 15.43
CA PRO A 146 2.28 -12.45 14.73
C PRO A 146 2.47 -12.62 13.22
N PRO A 147 1.38 -12.81 12.45
CA PRO A 147 1.41 -12.55 11.02
C PRO A 147 1.90 -11.12 10.74
N LEU A 148 2.73 -10.99 9.71
CA LEU A 148 3.47 -9.77 9.40
C LEU A 148 3.02 -9.17 8.06
N GLY A 149 2.84 -7.86 8.02
CA GLY A 149 2.61 -7.10 6.79
C GLY A 149 3.72 -6.10 6.51
N PHE A 150 4.27 -6.10 5.30
CA PHE A 150 5.28 -5.15 4.86
C PHE A 150 4.81 -4.36 3.63
N PHE A 151 4.89 -3.04 3.73
CA PHE A 151 4.48 -2.09 2.69
C PHE A 151 5.62 -1.10 2.43
N PRO A 152 6.76 -1.58 1.90
CA PRO A 152 7.91 -0.70 1.70
C PRO A 152 7.58 0.37 0.66
N ASP A 153 8.17 1.55 0.83
CA ASP A 153 8.15 2.54 -0.24
C ASP A 153 8.88 2.02 -1.47
N THR A 154 8.36 2.40 -2.62
CA THR A 154 8.97 2.10 -3.91
C THR A 154 9.12 3.39 -4.69
N GLN A 155 10.15 3.49 -5.51
CA GLN A 155 10.27 4.54 -6.52
C GLN A 155 9.65 4.09 -7.85
N PRO A 156 9.35 5.01 -8.80
CA PRO A 156 8.86 4.64 -10.13
C PRO A 156 9.81 3.68 -10.85
N SER A 157 11.12 3.85 -10.65
CA SER A 157 12.18 2.98 -11.17
C SER A 157 13.35 2.89 -10.18
N GLY A 158 14.22 1.90 -10.36
CA GLY A 158 15.43 1.72 -9.55
C GLY A 158 15.66 0.27 -9.14
N PRO A 159 16.62 -0.01 -8.24
CA PRO A 159 16.93 -1.36 -7.82
C PRO A 159 15.73 -2.00 -7.09
N PRO A 160 15.66 -3.34 -7.04
CA PRO A 160 14.67 -4.04 -6.24
C PRO A 160 14.72 -3.62 -4.76
N VAL A 161 13.56 -3.54 -4.13
CA VAL A 161 13.43 -3.28 -2.69
C VAL A 161 13.41 -4.62 -1.96
N ALA A 162 14.25 -4.74 -0.93
CA ALA A 162 14.35 -5.91 -0.07
C ALA A 162 13.94 -5.57 1.36
N LEU A 163 13.44 -6.55 2.12
CA LEU A 163 13.34 -6.39 3.56
C LEU A 163 14.76 -6.29 4.17
N PRO A 164 14.98 -5.38 5.13
CA PRO A 164 16.22 -5.39 5.89
C PRO A 164 16.32 -6.65 6.77
N PRO A 165 17.48 -6.91 7.39
CA PRO A 165 17.59 -7.94 8.41
C PRO A 165 16.68 -7.66 9.61
N LEU A 166 15.76 -8.58 9.90
CA LEU A 166 14.79 -8.52 11.00
C LEU A 166 14.94 -9.75 11.91
N PRO A 167 16.09 -9.91 12.59
CA PRO A 167 16.39 -11.13 13.36
C PRO A 167 15.39 -11.37 14.50
N GLY A 168 14.81 -10.32 15.08
CA GLY A 168 13.77 -10.44 16.10
C GLY A 168 12.43 -10.97 15.58
N LEU A 169 12.28 -11.19 14.26
CA LEU A 169 11.13 -11.80 13.61
C LEU A 169 11.46 -13.14 12.92
N ALA A 170 12.63 -13.74 13.19
CA ALA A 170 13.11 -14.94 12.49
C ALA A 170 12.14 -16.15 12.54
N TYR A 171 11.25 -16.19 13.54
CA TYR A 171 10.25 -17.25 13.72
C TYR A 171 8.91 -16.99 13.01
N ALA A 172 8.83 -15.97 12.15
CA ALA A 172 7.62 -15.66 11.41
C ALA A 172 7.10 -16.86 10.60
N ARG A 173 5.78 -17.09 10.68
CA ARG A 173 5.09 -18.14 9.92
C ARG A 173 4.26 -17.60 8.75
N SER A 174 3.85 -16.34 8.83
CA SER A 174 3.03 -15.68 7.82
C SER A 174 3.57 -14.28 7.52
N VAL A 175 3.89 -14.04 6.24
CA VAL A 175 4.34 -12.73 5.75
C VAL A 175 3.52 -12.32 4.53
N ASP A 176 2.99 -11.11 4.58
CA ASP A 176 2.37 -10.43 3.46
C ASP A 176 3.27 -9.25 3.04
N VAL A 177 3.58 -9.12 1.74
CA VAL A 177 4.32 -7.98 1.19
C VAL A 177 3.53 -7.35 0.05
N THR A 178 3.39 -6.03 0.06
CA THR A 178 2.72 -5.29 -1.01
C THR A 178 3.61 -4.18 -1.53
N VAL A 179 3.91 -4.25 -2.83
CA VAL A 179 4.46 -3.16 -3.62
C VAL A 179 3.54 -2.85 -4.80
N PRO A 180 3.65 -1.69 -5.46
CA PRO A 180 2.85 -1.41 -6.65
C PRO A 180 3.26 -2.28 -7.87
N PRO A 181 2.33 -2.64 -8.77
CA PRO A 181 2.61 -3.56 -9.89
C PRO A 181 3.65 -3.08 -10.91
N LEU A 182 3.83 -1.78 -11.11
CA LEU A 182 4.73 -1.22 -12.13
C LEU A 182 5.69 -0.18 -11.55
N ARG A 183 6.22 -0.47 -10.36
CA ARG A 183 7.29 0.30 -9.70
C ARG A 183 8.48 -0.62 -9.43
N GLN A 184 9.45 -0.16 -8.64
CA GLN A 184 10.54 -1.01 -8.14
C GLN A 184 10.01 -2.37 -7.66
N PRO A 185 10.56 -3.50 -8.16
CA PRO A 185 10.13 -4.82 -7.75
C PRO A 185 10.53 -5.12 -6.31
N PHE A 186 9.77 -5.97 -5.63
CA PHE A 186 10.17 -6.56 -4.36
C PHE A 186 11.07 -7.78 -4.58
N ASP A 187 12.23 -7.80 -3.92
CA ASP A 187 13.16 -8.94 -3.92
C ASP A 187 12.71 -10.03 -2.96
N CYS A 188 12.17 -11.11 -3.53
CA CYS A 188 11.66 -12.25 -2.78
C CYS A 188 12.74 -13.04 -2.04
N ALA A 189 14.03 -12.89 -2.40
CA ALA A 189 15.13 -13.51 -1.66
C ALA A 189 15.25 -12.97 -0.22
N SER A 190 14.78 -11.75 0.03
CA SER A 190 14.78 -11.17 1.38
C SER A 190 13.86 -11.89 2.36
N LEU A 191 12.93 -12.75 1.88
CA LEU A 191 12.08 -13.57 2.75
C LEU A 191 12.80 -14.80 3.34
N LEU A 192 13.98 -15.15 2.81
CA LEU A 192 14.75 -16.31 3.30
C LEU A 192 15.27 -16.14 4.73
N GLN A 193 15.21 -14.93 5.27
CA GLN A 193 15.48 -14.67 6.69
C GLN A 193 14.42 -15.28 7.63
N PHE A 194 13.28 -15.75 7.09
CA PHE A 194 12.20 -16.40 7.83
C PHE A 194 12.11 -17.88 7.43
N PRO A 195 12.99 -18.76 7.94
CA PRO A 195 13.04 -20.17 7.52
C PRO A 195 11.77 -20.96 7.88
N GLY A 196 10.95 -20.44 8.81
CA GLY A 196 9.73 -21.08 9.27
C GLY A 196 8.46 -20.77 8.47
N LEU A 197 8.52 -19.96 7.39
CA LEU A 197 7.32 -19.53 6.67
C LEU A 197 6.47 -20.71 6.16
N THR A 198 5.18 -20.67 6.50
CA THR A 198 4.16 -21.56 5.97
C THR A 198 3.14 -20.81 5.10
N ARG A 199 3.05 -19.48 5.25
CA ARG A 199 2.19 -18.60 4.46
C ARG A 199 2.95 -17.40 3.91
N VAL A 200 2.84 -17.19 2.61
CA VAL A 200 3.37 -16.02 1.92
C VAL A 200 2.28 -15.42 1.04
N ALA A 201 2.01 -14.11 1.21
CA ALA A 201 1.21 -13.34 0.27
C ALA A 201 2.04 -12.22 -0.33
N LEU A 202 2.09 -12.14 -1.65
CA LEU A 202 2.86 -11.12 -2.37
C LEU A 202 1.94 -10.36 -3.30
N SER A 203 2.13 -9.04 -3.35
CA SER A 203 1.43 -8.20 -4.30
C SER A 203 2.34 -7.22 -5.00
N GLY A 204 2.13 -7.06 -6.32
CA GLY A 204 2.83 -6.09 -7.16
C GLY A 204 3.97 -6.68 -7.99
N SER A 205 4.92 -5.81 -8.34
CA SER A 205 6.12 -6.18 -9.10
C SER A 205 7.07 -7.01 -8.23
N LEU A 206 7.52 -8.17 -8.71
CA LEU A 206 8.33 -9.12 -7.94
C LEU A 206 9.59 -9.50 -8.74
N THR A 207 10.67 -9.79 -8.02
CA THR A 207 11.89 -10.39 -8.58
C THR A 207 12.44 -11.47 -7.67
N ASN A 208 13.32 -12.32 -8.20
CA ASN A 208 13.90 -13.48 -7.51
C ASN A 208 12.84 -14.40 -6.88
N LEU A 209 11.72 -14.61 -7.57
CA LEU A 209 10.66 -15.52 -7.12
C LEU A 209 11.18 -16.95 -6.95
N SER A 210 12.17 -17.34 -7.74
CA SER A 210 12.86 -18.63 -7.64
C SER A 210 13.44 -18.89 -6.24
N ALA A 211 13.79 -17.84 -5.49
CA ALA A 211 14.30 -17.96 -4.12
C ALA A 211 13.29 -18.63 -3.17
N LEU A 212 11.98 -18.45 -3.42
CA LEU A 212 10.92 -19.05 -2.60
C LEU A 212 11.01 -20.59 -2.54
N ALA A 213 11.68 -21.23 -3.51
CA ALA A 213 11.90 -22.67 -3.50
C ALA A 213 12.65 -23.18 -2.26
N SER A 214 13.39 -22.30 -1.58
CA SER A 214 14.10 -22.62 -0.33
C SER A 214 13.17 -22.65 0.89
N LEU A 215 11.96 -22.09 0.80
CA LEU A 215 10.94 -22.13 1.86
C LEU A 215 10.20 -23.48 1.83
N ARG A 216 10.87 -24.55 2.25
CA ARG A 216 10.40 -25.94 2.12
C ARG A 216 9.10 -26.26 2.87
N HIS A 217 8.71 -25.42 3.83
CA HIS A 217 7.51 -25.57 4.64
C HIS A 217 6.33 -24.72 4.16
N LEU A 218 6.44 -24.09 2.98
CA LEU A 218 5.36 -23.26 2.45
C LEU A 218 4.13 -24.11 2.13
N GLU A 219 2.99 -23.74 2.71
CA GLU A 219 1.69 -24.42 2.54
C GLU A 219 0.67 -23.51 1.83
N MET A 220 0.82 -22.19 1.98
CA MET A 220 -0.09 -21.20 1.41
C MET A 220 0.68 -20.13 0.64
N LEU A 221 0.35 -19.97 -0.64
CA LEU A 221 0.90 -18.92 -1.49
C LEU A 221 -0.22 -18.08 -2.10
N GLU A 222 -0.17 -16.77 -1.89
CA GLU A 222 -1.06 -15.80 -2.53
C GLU A 222 -0.26 -14.82 -3.39
N LEU A 223 -0.66 -14.63 -4.64
CA LEU A 223 -0.02 -13.75 -5.60
C LEU A 223 -1.08 -12.81 -6.19
N ARG A 224 -0.94 -11.52 -5.94
CA ARG A 224 -1.96 -10.50 -6.28
C ARG A 224 -1.36 -9.39 -7.11
N TYR A 225 -1.99 -9.00 -8.22
CA TYR A 225 -1.51 -7.88 -9.02
C TYR A 225 -0.06 -8.05 -9.52
N CYS A 226 0.38 -9.28 -9.77
CA CYS A 226 1.74 -9.61 -10.20
C CYS A 226 1.83 -9.66 -11.73
N PRO A 227 2.47 -8.68 -12.41
CA PRO A 227 2.50 -8.62 -13.87
C PRO A 227 3.36 -9.69 -14.52
N ASP A 228 4.36 -10.18 -13.79
CA ASP A 228 5.30 -11.20 -14.24
C ASP A 228 5.48 -12.24 -13.13
N LEU A 229 5.28 -13.50 -13.49
CA LEU A 229 5.47 -14.67 -12.63
C LEU A 229 6.35 -15.73 -13.33
N SER A 230 7.12 -15.32 -14.35
CA SER A 230 7.95 -16.22 -15.16
C SER A 230 8.99 -16.98 -14.32
N ASP A 231 9.53 -16.33 -13.28
CA ASP A 231 10.50 -16.89 -12.33
C ASP A 231 9.84 -17.65 -11.15
N LEU A 232 8.53 -17.89 -11.17
CA LEU A 232 7.87 -18.68 -10.12
C LEU A 232 8.33 -20.16 -10.19
N PRO A 233 8.78 -20.75 -9.06
CA PRO A 233 9.15 -22.17 -9.00
C PRO A 233 8.03 -23.12 -9.46
N PRO A 234 8.38 -24.31 -9.96
CA PRO A 234 7.44 -25.42 -10.11
C PRO A 234 6.70 -25.70 -8.79
N LEU A 235 5.39 -25.91 -8.84
CA LEU A 235 4.58 -26.04 -7.62
C LEU A 235 4.85 -27.34 -6.84
N ASP A 236 5.43 -28.37 -7.46
CA ASP A 236 5.91 -29.59 -6.82
C ASP A 236 7.12 -29.36 -5.90
N THR A 237 7.67 -28.13 -5.89
CA THR A 237 8.65 -27.67 -4.91
C THR A 237 8.11 -27.67 -3.47
N TRP A 238 6.79 -27.53 -3.31
CA TRP A 238 6.11 -27.42 -2.02
C TRP A 238 4.92 -28.37 -1.94
N THR A 239 4.42 -28.60 -0.73
CA THR A 239 3.15 -29.31 -0.50
C THR A 239 2.04 -28.29 -0.20
N LEU A 240 1.71 -27.46 -1.19
CA LEU A 240 0.71 -26.40 -1.01
C LEU A 240 -0.69 -26.98 -0.74
N SER A 241 -1.34 -26.46 0.31
CA SER A 241 -2.76 -26.68 0.56
C SER A 241 -3.63 -25.58 -0.08
N HIS A 242 -3.06 -24.37 -0.26
CA HIS A 242 -3.74 -23.21 -0.82
C HIS A 242 -2.86 -22.42 -1.79
N LEU A 243 -3.43 -22.09 -2.95
CA LEU A 243 -2.82 -21.21 -3.94
C LEU A 243 -3.86 -20.20 -4.46
N LEU A 244 -3.56 -18.91 -4.34
CA LEU A 244 -4.37 -17.84 -4.89
C LEU A 244 -3.58 -17.01 -5.90
N LEU A 245 -4.12 -16.86 -7.11
CA LEU A 245 -3.69 -15.88 -8.10
C LEU A 245 -4.86 -14.93 -8.39
N PHE A 246 -4.67 -13.64 -8.15
CA PHE A 246 -5.68 -12.62 -8.44
C PHE A 246 -5.09 -11.44 -9.21
N ASN A 247 -5.63 -11.10 -10.38
CA ASN A 247 -5.05 -10.08 -11.25
C ASN A 247 -3.55 -10.31 -11.49
N ALA A 248 -3.14 -11.55 -11.76
CA ALA A 248 -1.74 -11.91 -11.98
C ALA A 248 -1.48 -12.34 -13.43
N ASP A 249 -0.21 -12.56 -13.79
CA ASP A 249 0.23 -13.01 -15.12
C ASP A 249 -0.65 -14.13 -15.70
N ASP A 250 -1.20 -13.89 -16.88
CA ASP A 250 -2.08 -14.82 -17.59
C ASP A 250 -1.37 -16.10 -18.05
N THR A 251 -0.10 -16.00 -18.43
CA THR A 251 0.66 -17.16 -18.94
C THR A 251 0.85 -18.19 -17.82
N THR A 252 1.36 -17.75 -16.68
CA THR A 252 1.54 -18.55 -15.48
C THR A 252 0.19 -18.99 -14.93
N GLY A 253 -0.79 -18.08 -14.85
CA GLY A 253 -2.14 -18.40 -14.40
C GLY A 253 -2.77 -19.55 -15.18
N LYS A 254 -2.59 -19.61 -16.51
CA LYS A 254 -3.06 -20.74 -17.34
C LYS A 254 -2.31 -22.04 -17.03
N ARG A 255 -0.98 -21.98 -16.93
CA ARG A 255 -0.13 -23.14 -16.59
C ARG A 255 -0.55 -23.80 -15.28
N LEU A 256 -0.87 -23.00 -14.26
CA LEU A 256 -1.15 -23.50 -12.91
C LEU A 256 -2.57 -24.07 -12.72
N ARG A 257 -3.47 -23.96 -13.69
CA ARG A 257 -4.84 -24.51 -13.58
C ARG A 257 -4.88 -26.03 -13.39
N ALA A 258 -3.86 -26.74 -13.88
CA ALA A 258 -3.75 -28.20 -13.77
C ALA A 258 -2.84 -28.66 -12.63
N SER A 259 -2.57 -27.80 -11.64
CA SER A 259 -1.56 -28.05 -10.60
C SER A 259 -1.91 -29.08 -9.53
N GLY A 260 -3.19 -29.44 -9.38
CA GLY A 260 -3.63 -30.38 -8.34
C GLY A 260 -3.61 -29.84 -6.91
N VAL A 261 -3.34 -28.53 -6.70
CA VAL A 261 -3.41 -27.90 -5.38
C VAL A 261 -4.85 -27.98 -4.84
N PRO A 262 -5.08 -28.46 -3.60
CA PRO A 262 -6.44 -28.70 -3.08
C PRO A 262 -7.34 -27.47 -3.08
N SER A 263 -6.84 -26.33 -2.60
CA SER A 263 -7.56 -25.05 -2.62
C SER A 263 -6.91 -24.11 -3.63
N LEU A 264 -7.33 -24.20 -4.89
CA LEU A 264 -6.83 -23.38 -5.99
C LEU A 264 -7.84 -22.30 -6.37
N SER A 265 -7.41 -21.03 -6.34
CA SER A 265 -8.18 -19.89 -6.84
C SER A 265 -7.36 -19.09 -7.85
N ILE A 266 -7.76 -19.12 -9.13
CA ILE A 266 -7.15 -18.29 -10.19
C ILE A 266 -8.23 -17.41 -10.79
N SER A 267 -8.18 -16.12 -10.43
CA SER A 267 -9.19 -15.13 -10.78
C SER A 267 -8.58 -13.96 -11.54
N GLN A 268 -9.21 -13.58 -12.65
CA GLN A 268 -8.82 -12.45 -13.48
C GLN A 268 -7.33 -12.50 -13.95
N PRO A 269 -6.87 -13.56 -14.63
CA PRO A 269 -5.53 -13.53 -15.23
C PRO A 269 -5.40 -12.36 -16.20
N ARG A 270 -4.26 -11.65 -16.17
CA ARG A 270 -4.03 -10.41 -16.90
C ARG A 270 -2.79 -10.51 -17.79
N LYS A 271 -2.90 -9.93 -18.98
CA LYS A 271 -1.76 -9.72 -19.88
C LYS A 271 -1.01 -8.44 -19.50
N PRO A 272 0.30 -8.32 -19.78
CA PRO A 272 1.08 -7.11 -19.49
C PRO A 272 0.45 -5.76 -19.94
N PRO A 273 -0.21 -5.65 -21.11
CA PRO A 273 -0.89 -4.41 -21.49
C PRO A 273 -1.97 -3.95 -20.51
N TRP A 274 -2.65 -4.87 -19.81
CA TRP A 274 -3.68 -4.49 -18.84
C TRP A 274 -3.07 -3.76 -17.63
N PHE A 275 -1.94 -4.26 -17.12
CA PHE A 275 -1.24 -3.60 -16.00
C PHE A 275 -0.74 -2.21 -16.40
N ARG A 276 -0.21 -2.06 -17.62
CA ARG A 276 0.23 -0.75 -18.13
C ARG A 276 -0.91 0.26 -18.17
N THR A 277 -2.08 -0.14 -18.65
CA THR A 277 -3.26 0.74 -18.68
C THR A 277 -3.84 1.02 -17.30
N GLU A 278 -3.72 0.10 -16.34
CA GLU A 278 -4.32 0.27 -15.01
C GLU A 278 -3.39 0.97 -14.01
N TYR A 279 -2.10 0.69 -14.08
CA TYR A 279 -1.10 1.12 -13.10
C TYR A 279 0.07 1.90 -13.69
N GLY A 280 0.22 1.91 -15.02
CA GLY A 280 1.34 2.56 -15.71
C GLY A 280 0.97 3.88 -16.37
N LEU A 281 -0.24 4.40 -16.13
CA LEU A 281 -0.62 5.72 -16.63
C LEU A 281 -0.05 6.82 -15.73
N PRO A 282 0.44 7.93 -16.31
CA PRO A 282 1.11 8.99 -15.56
C PRO A 282 0.15 9.84 -14.69
N PHE A 283 -1.14 9.51 -14.66
CA PHE A 283 -2.16 10.28 -13.94
C PHE A 283 -2.22 10.02 -12.42
N SER A 284 -1.26 9.26 -11.88
CA SER A 284 -1.29 8.80 -10.49
C SER A 284 -1.17 9.94 -9.46
N ALA A 285 -0.48 11.04 -9.83
CA ALA A 285 -0.30 12.22 -9.00
C ALA A 285 -1.44 13.26 -9.16
N TRP A 286 -2.35 13.05 -10.11
CA TRP A 286 -3.42 14.00 -10.40
C TRP A 286 -4.51 13.92 -9.33
N THR A 287 -5.29 14.99 -9.20
CA THR A 287 -6.50 14.94 -8.36
C THR A 287 -7.43 13.81 -8.84
N PRO A 288 -8.17 13.12 -7.94
CA PRO A 288 -8.99 11.96 -8.33
C PRO A 288 -9.99 12.24 -9.46
N ARG A 289 -10.53 13.47 -9.53
CA ARG A 289 -11.45 13.89 -10.59
C ARG A 289 -10.74 13.99 -11.94
N LYS A 290 -9.58 14.69 -11.99
CA LYS A 290 -8.78 14.85 -13.21
C LYS A 290 -8.23 13.49 -13.66
N ALA A 291 -7.65 12.71 -12.75
CA ALA A 291 -7.12 11.37 -13.02
C ALA A 291 -8.17 10.43 -13.65
N LYS A 292 -9.39 10.44 -13.11
CA LYS A 292 -10.50 9.61 -13.62
C LYS A 292 -10.92 10.04 -15.04
N ALA A 293 -10.99 11.34 -15.31
CA ALA A 293 -11.32 11.86 -16.63
C ALA A 293 -10.24 11.51 -17.65
N ALA A 294 -8.96 11.77 -17.32
CA ALA A 294 -7.82 11.45 -18.17
C ALA A 294 -7.70 9.95 -18.46
N THR A 295 -7.85 9.10 -17.43
CA THR A 295 -7.84 7.64 -17.60
C THR A 295 -8.97 7.16 -18.51
N LYS A 296 -10.17 7.73 -18.39
CA LYS A 296 -11.31 7.39 -19.26
C LYS A 296 -11.01 7.81 -20.71
N ALA A 297 -10.49 9.02 -20.92
CA ALA A 297 -10.12 9.51 -22.24
C ALA A 297 -9.02 8.66 -22.88
N TYR A 298 -7.98 8.31 -22.11
CA TYR A 298 -6.91 7.42 -22.53
C TYR A 298 -7.46 6.07 -22.99
N ARG A 299 -8.33 5.42 -22.19
CA ARG A 299 -8.92 4.12 -22.56
C ARG A 299 -9.74 4.20 -23.85
N SER A 300 -10.48 5.30 -24.05
CA SER A 300 -11.22 5.54 -25.29
C SER A 300 -10.27 5.70 -26.49
N ALA A 301 -9.22 6.51 -26.35
CA ALA A 301 -8.23 6.72 -27.40
C ALA A 301 -7.46 5.43 -27.72
N ALA A 302 -7.02 4.67 -26.71
CA ALA A 302 -6.36 3.38 -26.89
C ALA A 302 -7.26 2.39 -27.65
N SER A 303 -8.56 2.36 -27.34
CA SER A 303 -9.51 1.53 -28.08
C SER A 303 -9.72 1.99 -29.53
N ALA A 304 -9.66 3.30 -29.80
CA ALA A 304 -9.82 3.85 -31.14
C ALA A 304 -8.56 3.58 -31.99
N ILE A 305 -7.36 3.82 -31.44
CA ILE A 305 -6.07 3.51 -32.07
C ILE A 305 -5.97 2.01 -32.37
N GLY A 306 -6.39 1.13 -31.45
CA GLY A 306 -6.41 -0.32 -31.68
C GLY A 306 -7.34 -0.78 -32.81
N LYS A 307 -8.25 0.08 -33.29
CA LYS A 307 -9.17 -0.17 -34.42
C LYS A 307 -8.83 0.66 -35.66
N ALA A 308 -7.85 1.57 -35.57
CA ALA A 308 -7.49 2.47 -36.64
C ALA A 308 -6.94 1.69 -37.84
N THR A 309 -7.49 1.96 -39.03
CA THR A 309 -6.99 1.41 -40.29
C THR A 309 -6.16 2.42 -41.07
N THR A 310 -6.24 3.69 -40.70
CA THR A 310 -5.48 4.79 -41.30
C THR A 310 -4.76 5.64 -40.25
N ALA A 311 -3.75 6.40 -40.68
CA ALA A 311 -3.08 7.38 -39.82
C ALA A 311 -4.04 8.48 -39.34
N ALA A 312 -5.04 8.86 -40.15
CA ALA A 312 -6.03 9.86 -39.78
C ALA A 312 -6.93 9.39 -38.62
N ASP A 313 -7.30 8.11 -38.58
CA ASP A 313 -8.09 7.54 -37.47
C ASP A 313 -7.29 7.57 -36.16
N ALA A 314 -5.99 7.26 -36.24
CA ALA A 314 -5.10 7.31 -35.09
C ALA A 314 -4.83 8.74 -34.62
N GLU A 315 -4.66 9.68 -35.56
CA GLU A 315 -4.52 11.10 -35.27
C GLU A 315 -5.75 11.65 -34.55
N GLU A 316 -6.96 11.41 -35.05
CA GLU A 316 -8.18 11.88 -34.40
C GLU A 316 -8.35 11.26 -33.01
N ALA A 317 -7.95 9.99 -32.81
CA ALA A 317 -7.98 9.36 -31.49
C ALA A 317 -7.03 10.05 -30.49
N VAL A 318 -5.82 10.42 -30.92
CA VAL A 318 -4.87 11.20 -30.11
C VAL A 318 -5.44 12.59 -29.82
N ARG A 319 -5.91 13.31 -30.84
CA ARG A 319 -6.49 14.65 -30.68
C ARG A 319 -7.71 14.64 -29.75
N ALA A 320 -8.59 13.65 -29.87
CA ALA A 320 -9.74 13.50 -28.99
C ALA A 320 -9.34 13.30 -27.52
N PHE A 321 -8.24 12.59 -27.24
CA PHE A 321 -7.68 12.50 -25.89
C PHE A 321 -7.21 13.87 -25.40
N VAL A 322 -6.41 14.59 -26.21
CA VAL A 322 -5.86 15.90 -25.84
C VAL A 322 -6.96 16.92 -25.58
N ARG A 323 -8.01 16.98 -26.41
CA ARG A 323 -9.18 17.84 -26.20
C ARG A 323 -9.85 17.62 -24.84
N VAL A 324 -9.88 16.37 -24.34
CA VAL A 324 -10.41 16.11 -22.99
C VAL A 324 -9.50 16.68 -21.92
N ILE A 325 -8.18 16.62 -22.10
CA ILE A 325 -7.21 17.22 -21.17
C ILE A 325 -7.29 18.75 -21.18
N ASN A 326 -7.32 19.38 -22.35
CA ASN A 326 -7.50 20.82 -22.53
C ASN A 326 -8.76 21.34 -21.80
N ALA A 327 -9.83 20.54 -21.78
CA ALA A 327 -11.09 20.90 -21.13
C ALA A 327 -11.07 20.72 -19.59
N LEU A 328 -9.98 20.22 -19.00
CA LEU A 328 -9.85 20.13 -17.55
C LEU A 328 -9.50 21.49 -16.94
N PRO A 329 -10.10 21.86 -15.80
CA PRO A 329 -9.73 23.10 -15.11
C PRO A 329 -8.35 22.98 -14.46
N ASP A 330 -7.59 24.08 -14.48
CA ASP A 330 -6.34 24.26 -13.73
C ASP A 330 -5.33 23.12 -13.96
N VAL A 331 -4.97 22.88 -15.22
CA VAL A 331 -3.94 21.87 -15.59
C VAL A 331 -2.55 22.44 -15.28
N GLU A 332 -1.91 21.88 -14.26
CA GLU A 332 -0.57 22.23 -13.78
C GLU A 332 0.50 21.80 -14.78
N THR A 333 1.69 22.44 -14.76
CA THR A 333 2.79 22.11 -15.68
C THR A 333 3.15 20.62 -15.70
N THR A 334 3.21 19.99 -14.53
CA THR A 334 3.49 18.55 -14.42
C THR A 334 2.39 17.69 -15.05
N GLU A 335 1.13 18.11 -14.93
CA GLU A 335 0.01 17.39 -15.56
C GLU A 335 0.03 17.52 -17.10
N ARG A 336 0.59 18.61 -17.63
CA ARG A 336 0.80 18.80 -19.08
C ARG A 336 1.85 17.82 -19.61
N GLU A 337 2.93 17.65 -18.86
CA GLU A 337 4.00 16.68 -19.16
C GLU A 337 3.46 15.24 -19.12
N ASP A 338 2.69 14.91 -18.08
CA ASP A 338 2.02 13.61 -17.94
C ASP A 338 1.09 13.32 -19.13
N ALA A 339 0.40 14.35 -19.66
CA ALA A 339 -0.45 14.18 -20.85
C ALA A 339 0.37 13.83 -22.11
N GLY A 340 1.55 14.42 -22.27
CA GLY A 340 2.48 14.08 -23.35
C GLY A 340 3.01 12.65 -23.21
N GLU A 341 3.41 12.24 -22.00
CA GLU A 341 3.82 10.86 -21.71
C GLU A 341 2.68 9.86 -22.02
N ALA A 342 1.44 10.22 -21.68
CA ALA A 342 0.28 9.40 -22.02
C ALA A 342 0.09 9.24 -23.54
N VAL A 343 0.35 10.27 -24.36
CA VAL A 343 0.30 10.13 -25.83
C VAL A 343 1.40 9.22 -26.36
N ALA A 344 2.62 9.31 -25.81
CA ALA A 344 3.70 8.41 -26.16
C ALA A 344 3.32 6.95 -25.82
N LEU A 345 2.70 6.72 -24.67
CA LEU A 345 2.18 5.40 -24.27
C LEU A 345 1.06 4.89 -25.19
N LEU A 346 0.13 5.75 -25.62
CA LEU A 346 -0.98 5.39 -26.53
C LEU A 346 -0.49 4.81 -27.85
N THR A 347 0.64 5.31 -28.35
CA THR A 347 1.16 4.97 -29.69
C THR A 347 2.39 4.07 -29.66
N THR A 348 2.88 3.70 -28.47
CA THR A 348 4.01 2.77 -28.30
C THR A 348 3.74 1.43 -28.98
N GLY A 349 4.67 1.01 -29.84
CA GLY A 349 4.55 -0.24 -30.60
C GLY A 349 3.58 -0.17 -31.79
N THR A 350 3.10 1.02 -32.15
CA THR A 350 2.31 1.27 -33.37
C THR A 350 3.15 2.02 -34.41
N PRO A 351 2.77 1.99 -35.71
CA PRO A 351 3.44 2.79 -36.75
C PRO A 351 3.34 4.32 -36.52
N TYR A 352 2.45 4.76 -35.62
CA TYR A 352 2.13 6.16 -35.41
C TYR A 352 3.01 6.85 -34.36
N ALA A 353 3.89 6.11 -33.69
CA ALA A 353 4.69 6.61 -32.56
C ALA A 353 5.47 7.89 -32.88
N GLN A 354 6.05 8.00 -34.09
CA GLN A 354 6.79 9.19 -34.51
C GLN A 354 5.90 10.40 -34.83
N ALA A 355 4.66 10.17 -35.30
CA ALA A 355 3.73 11.24 -35.67
C ALA A 355 2.92 11.76 -34.47
N ALA A 356 2.76 10.93 -33.44
CA ALA A 356 1.92 11.21 -32.28
C ALA A 356 2.31 12.48 -31.52
N GLU A 357 3.61 12.76 -31.40
CA GLU A 357 4.13 13.96 -30.75
C GLU A 357 3.70 15.23 -31.50
N ALA A 358 3.79 15.23 -32.84
CA ALA A 358 3.35 16.36 -33.65
C ALA A 358 1.83 16.58 -33.57
N TRP A 359 1.04 15.49 -33.49
CA TRP A 359 -0.41 15.59 -33.29
C TRP A 359 -0.79 16.15 -31.93
N PHE A 360 -0.07 15.74 -30.88
CA PHE A 360 -0.21 16.26 -29.53
C PHE A 360 0.11 17.75 -29.46
N ASP A 361 1.28 18.13 -29.99
CA ASP A 361 1.76 19.51 -30.00
C ASP A 361 0.83 20.45 -30.77
N ALA A 362 0.20 19.95 -31.84
CA ALA A 362 -0.75 20.73 -32.63
C ALA A 362 -2.13 20.89 -31.98
N GLU A 363 -2.51 20.07 -31.01
CA GLU A 363 -3.83 20.09 -30.37
C GLU A 363 -3.82 20.67 -28.95
N ARG A 364 -2.72 20.57 -28.22
CA ARG A 364 -2.63 21.10 -26.84
C ARG A 364 -2.77 22.63 -26.83
N ASP A 365 -3.54 23.15 -25.88
CA ASP A 365 -3.76 24.61 -25.69
C ASP A 365 -3.20 25.15 -24.36
N PHE A 366 -2.49 24.29 -23.64
CA PHE A 366 -1.89 24.58 -22.34
C PHE A 366 -0.41 24.91 -22.41
#